data_AF-A0A655CV73-F1
#
_entry.id   AF-A0A655CV73-F1
#
_cell.length_a   1.000
_cell.length_b   1.000
_cell.length_c   1.000
_cell.angle_alpha   90.00
_cell.angle_beta   90.00
_cell.angle_gamma   90.00
#
_symmetry.space_group_name_H-M   'P 1'
#
loop_
_entity.id
_entity.type
_entity.pdbx_description
1 polymer ?
#
loop_
_entity_poly.entity_id
_entity_poly.type
_entity_poly.pdbx_seq_one_letter_code
_entity_poly.pdbx_strand_id
1 'polypeptide(L)'
;MNNTRFWAPLSLTAEQKHSIDDPIEMEKAADALPIEQIAKRWIVASDPDEAVEKVGQYVTWGLNHLVFHAPGHDQRRFLELFQSDLAPRLRRLG
;
A
#
# COMPACT_ATOMS: atom_id res chain seq x y z
N MET A 1 -8.40 4.24 -1.83
CA MET A 1 -8.48 3.33 -0.67
C MET A 1 -8.93 1.93 -1.07
N ASN A 2 -10.03 1.74 -1.80
CA ASN A 2 -10.56 0.41 -2.13
C ASN A 2 -9.57 -0.61 -2.73
N ASN A 3 -8.53 -0.16 -3.46
CA ASN A 3 -7.49 -1.06 -3.96
C ASN A 3 -6.78 -1.85 -2.84
N THR A 4 -6.78 -1.38 -1.59
CA THR A 4 -6.14 -2.09 -0.46
C THR A 4 -6.96 -3.28 0.04
N ARG A 5 -8.22 -3.44 -0.37
CA ARG A 5 -9.15 -4.44 0.18
C ARG A 5 -8.64 -5.87 0.05
N PHE A 6 -8.09 -6.24 -1.10
CA PHE A 6 -7.53 -7.57 -1.34
C PHE A 6 -6.44 -7.94 -0.31
N TRP A 7 -5.76 -6.95 0.24
CA TRP A 7 -4.67 -7.13 1.21
C TRP A 7 -5.12 -6.95 2.67
N ALA A 8 -6.43 -6.98 2.94
CA ALA A 8 -7.00 -6.85 4.28
C ALA A 8 -6.38 -7.80 5.34
N PRO A 9 -5.99 -9.06 5.03
CA PRO A 9 -5.36 -9.94 6.02
C PRO A 9 -4.08 -9.37 6.65
N LEU A 10 -3.35 -8.49 5.94
CA LEU A 10 -2.16 -7.81 6.48
C LEU A 10 -2.48 -6.87 7.64
N SER A 11 -3.74 -6.44 7.75
CA SER A 11 -4.23 -5.47 8.73
C SER A 11 -4.99 -6.09 9.91
N LEU A 12 -5.07 -7.42 9.98
CA LEU A 12 -5.47 -8.15 11.19
C LEU A 12 -4.49 -7.85 12.34
N THR A 13 -5.00 -7.89 13.57
CA THR A 13 -4.16 -7.75 14.77
C THR A 13 -3.19 -8.92 14.88
N ALA A 14 -2.12 -8.76 15.66
CA ALA A 14 -1.20 -9.86 15.94
C ALA A 14 -1.94 -11.05 16.57
N GLU A 15 -2.90 -10.77 17.45
CA GLU A 15 -3.73 -11.78 18.12
C GLU A 15 -4.57 -12.61 17.14
N GLN A 16 -5.26 -11.93 16.23
CA GLN A 16 -6.05 -12.59 15.19
C GLN A 16 -5.18 -13.45 14.28
N LYS A 17 -4.01 -12.94 13.87
CA LYS A 17 -3.10 -13.66 12.97
C LYS A 17 -2.52 -14.94 13.58
N HIS A 18 -2.30 -14.95 14.90
CA HIS A 18 -1.73 -16.12 15.57
C HIS A 18 -2.78 -17.10 16.11
N SER A 19 -4.05 -16.68 16.20
CA SER A 19 -5.12 -17.48 16.82
C SER A 19 -6.08 -18.10 15.80
N ILE A 20 -6.11 -17.59 14.57
CA ILE A 20 -6.96 -18.11 13.50
C ILE A 20 -6.11 -19.04 12.63
N ASP A 21 -6.36 -20.34 12.76
CA ASP A 21 -5.64 -21.37 12.00
C ASP A 21 -6.34 -21.75 10.68
N ASP A 22 -7.65 -21.50 10.55
CA ASP A 22 -8.40 -21.74 9.31
C ASP A 22 -8.25 -20.54 8.34
N PRO A 23 -7.69 -20.73 7.12
CA PRO A 23 -7.59 -19.67 6.14
C PRO A 23 -8.93 -19.05 5.75
N ILE A 24 -10.04 -19.81 5.75
CA ILE A 24 -11.37 -19.30 5.42
C ILE A 24 -11.91 -18.41 6.54
N GLU A 25 -11.65 -18.75 7.80
CA GLU A 25 -11.98 -17.88 8.93
C GLU A 25 -11.13 -16.60 8.92
N MET A 26 -9.86 -16.70 8.53
CA MET A 26 -8.96 -15.56 8.40
C MET A 26 -9.44 -14.59 7.31
N GLU A 27 -9.86 -15.11 6.16
CA GLU A 27 -10.44 -14.33 5.07
C GLU A 27 -11.70 -13.59 5.52
N LYS A 28 -12.64 -14.28 6.20
CA LYS A 28 -13.85 -13.66 6.75
C LYS A 28 -13.53 -12.55 7.77
N ALA A 29 -12.56 -12.78 8.65
CA ALA A 29 -12.13 -11.78 9.63
C ALA A 29 -11.52 -10.55 8.94
N ALA A 30 -10.75 -10.76 7.87
CA ALA A 30 -10.16 -9.69 7.07
C ALA A 30 -11.21 -8.89 6.27
N ASP A 31 -12.18 -9.57 5.66
CA ASP A 31 -13.27 -8.94 4.91
C ASP A 31 -14.14 -8.02 5.76
N ALA A 32 -14.30 -8.35 7.05
CA ALA A 32 -15.04 -7.56 8.01
C ALA A 32 -14.31 -6.25 8.44
N LEU A 33 -13.04 -6.07 8.08
CA LEU A 33 -12.27 -4.90 8.51
C LEU A 33 -12.75 -3.60 7.82
N PRO A 34 -12.84 -2.48 8.56
CA PRO A 34 -13.05 -1.16 7.97
C PRO A 34 -11.94 -0.80 6.98
N ILE A 35 -12.29 -0.13 5.87
CA ILE A 35 -11.32 0.21 4.81
C ILE A 35 -10.23 1.15 5.33
N GLU A 36 -10.57 2.00 6.30
CA GLU A 36 -9.66 2.93 6.97
C GLU A 36 -8.59 2.17 7.76
N GLN A 37 -8.96 1.08 8.45
CA GLN A 37 -7.99 0.22 9.14
C GLN A 37 -7.05 -0.45 8.14
N ILE A 38 -7.60 -0.97 7.04
CA ILE A 38 -6.81 -1.66 6.01
C ILE A 38 -5.81 -0.67 5.38
N ALA A 39 -6.27 0.53 5.04
CA ALA A 39 -5.49 1.57 4.38
C ALA A 39 -4.34 2.15 5.22
N LYS A 40 -4.35 2.05 6.56
CA LYS A 40 -3.28 2.58 7.44
C LYS A 40 -1.87 2.07 7.13
N ARG A 41 -1.77 0.87 6.54
CA ARG A 41 -0.48 0.26 6.15
C ARG A 41 0.01 0.68 4.76
N TRP A 42 -0.75 1.52 4.06
CA TRP A 42 -0.49 1.90 2.68
C TRP A 42 -0.33 3.40 2.55
N ILE A 43 0.56 3.84 1.66
CA ILE A 43 0.48 5.19 1.11
C ILE A 43 -0.73 5.22 0.19
N VAL A 44 -1.81 5.89 0.61
CA VAL A 44 -2.97 6.16 -0.24
C VAL A 44 -2.96 7.64 -0.59
N ALA A 45 -2.90 7.94 -1.89
CA ALA A 45 -2.96 9.28 -2.44
C ALA A 45 -3.66 9.24 -3.81
N SER A 46 -4.34 10.32 -4.16
CA SER A 46 -4.83 10.59 -5.52
C SER A 46 -4.11 11.75 -6.19
N ASP A 47 -3.32 12.50 -5.42
CA ASP A 47 -2.41 13.53 -5.91
C ASP A 47 -0.97 12.96 -5.95
N PRO A 48 -0.27 13.01 -7.10
CA PRO A 48 1.10 12.51 -7.19
C PRO A 48 2.09 13.27 -6.32
N ASP A 49 1.87 14.55 -6.03
CA ASP A 49 2.80 15.33 -5.19
C ASP A 49 2.73 14.86 -3.72
N GLU A 50 1.53 14.62 -3.19
CA GLU A 50 1.33 13.98 -1.87
C GLU A 50 1.98 12.58 -1.79
N ALA A 51 1.86 11.78 -2.85
CA ALA A 51 2.47 10.45 -2.90
C ALA A 51 4.00 10.54 -2.84
N VAL A 52 4.58 11.48 -3.60
CA VAL A 52 6.03 11.69 -3.67
C VAL A 52 6.58 12.22 -2.35
N GLU A 53 5.88 13.13 -1.67
CA GLU A 53 6.26 13.61 -0.34
C GLU A 53 6.38 12.45 0.66
N LYS A 54 5.36 11.59 0.73
CA LYS A 54 5.35 10.42 1.61
C LYS A 54 6.47 9.42 1.26
N VAL A 55 6.78 9.25 -0.03
CA VAL A 55 7.92 8.41 -0.48
C VAL A 55 9.25 9.06 -0.13
N GLY A 56 9.37 10.39 -0.26
CA GLY A 56 10.59 11.15 0.01
C GLY A 56 11.09 10.99 1.44
N GLN A 57 10.20 10.75 2.41
CA GLN A 57 10.60 10.44 3.78
C GLN A 57 11.56 9.22 3.86
N TYR A 58 11.33 8.19 3.04
CA TYR A 58 12.20 7.01 3.01
C TYR A 58 13.57 7.31 2.39
N VAL A 59 13.61 8.22 1.41
CA VAL A 59 14.87 8.72 0.82
C VAL A 59 15.66 9.52 1.85
N THR A 60 14.99 10.40 2.60
CA THR A 60 15.58 11.14 3.73
C THR A 60 16.17 10.22 4.80
N TRP A 61 15.56 9.06 5.03
CA TRP A 61 16.11 8.02 5.93
C TRP A 61 17.28 7.22 5.33
N GLY A 62 17.66 7.47 4.08
CA GLY A 62 18.82 6.88 3.42
C GLY A 62 18.51 5.67 2.53
N LEU A 63 17.24 5.32 2.28
CA LEU A 63 16.91 4.27 1.32
C LEU A 63 17.13 4.77 -0.11
N ASN A 64 17.89 4.01 -0.90
CA ASN A 64 18.33 4.40 -2.25
C ASN A 64 17.84 3.47 -3.37
N HIS A 65 17.23 2.33 -3.02
CA HIS A 65 16.58 1.42 -3.96
C HIS A 65 15.15 1.17 -3.49
N LEU A 66 14.21 1.91 -4.06
CA LEU A 66 12.79 1.85 -3.69
C LEU A 66 12.06 0.86 -4.60
N VAL A 67 11.48 -0.18 -3.98
CA VAL A 67 10.62 -1.15 -4.66
C VAL A 67 9.16 -0.83 -4.33
N PHE A 68 8.36 -0.58 -5.37
CA PHE A 68 6.98 -0.17 -5.21
C PHE A 68 6.03 -1.37 -5.32
N HIS A 69 5.16 -1.52 -4.33
CA HIS A 69 4.10 -2.52 -4.30
C HIS A 69 2.74 -1.81 -4.32
N ALA A 70 2.01 -1.94 -5.43
CA ALA A 70 0.66 -1.40 -5.56
C ALA A 70 -0.39 -2.49 -5.29
N PRO A 71 -1.44 -2.22 -4.49
CA PRO A 71 -2.36 -3.27 -4.07
C PRO A 71 -3.49 -3.60 -5.05
N GLY A 72 -3.73 -2.75 -6.06
CA GLY A 72 -4.88 -2.88 -6.96
C GLY A 72 -4.75 -4.01 -7.98
N HIS A 73 -5.88 -4.54 -8.48
CA HIS A 73 -5.85 -5.59 -9.51
C HIS A 73 -5.28 -5.10 -10.86
N ASP A 74 -5.50 -3.83 -11.22
CA ASP A 74 -5.00 -3.24 -12.47
C ASP A 74 -3.55 -2.74 -12.31
N GLN A 75 -2.62 -3.70 -12.33
CA GLN A 75 -1.18 -3.41 -12.21
C GLN A 75 -0.62 -2.66 -13.42
N ARG A 76 -1.19 -2.86 -14.62
CA ARG A 76 -0.74 -2.14 -15.82
C ARG A 76 -1.00 -0.65 -15.68
N ARG A 77 -2.21 -0.28 -15.25
CA ARG A 77 -2.53 1.12 -14.94
C ARG A 77 -1.61 1.70 -13.87
N PHE A 78 -1.26 0.94 -12.83
CA PHE A 78 -0.28 1.42 -11.84
C PHE A 78 1.08 1.71 -12.48
N LEU A 79 1.60 0.83 -13.32
CA LEU A 79 2.89 1.04 -14.00
C LEU A 79 2.86 2.27 -14.93
N GLU A 80 1.77 2.47 -15.66
CA GLU A 80 1.57 3.64 -16.53
C GLU A 80 1.54 4.94 -15.72
N LEU A 81 0.74 4.99 -14.64
CA LEU A 81 0.65 6.16 -13.74
C LEU A 81 1.97 6.39 -12.99
N PHE A 82 2.66 5.32 -12.59
CA PHE A 82 3.97 5.42 -11.98
C PHE A 82 4.96 6.07 -12.94
N GLN A 83 4.99 5.62 -14.20
CA GLN A 83 5.87 6.18 -15.22
C GLN A 83 5.56 7.64 -15.53
N SER A 84 4.28 8.01 -15.67
CA SER A 84 3.87 9.37 -16.05
C SER A 84 3.95 10.36 -14.89
N ASP A 85 3.51 9.95 -13.69
CA ASP A 85 3.21 10.89 -12.61
C ASP A 85 4.28 10.84 -11.52
N LEU A 86 4.68 9.64 -11.08
CA LEU A 86 5.56 9.47 -9.92
C LEU A 86 7.04 9.49 -10.28
N ALA A 87 7.46 8.71 -11.27
CA ALA A 87 8.87 8.54 -11.61
C ALA A 87 9.59 9.85 -11.95
N PRO A 88 9.02 10.80 -12.72
CA PRO A 88 9.66 12.09 -12.98
C PRO A 88 9.84 12.94 -11.73
N ARG A 89 8.93 12.84 -10.75
CA ARG A 89 8.97 13.57 -9.48
C ARG A 89 9.97 12.96 -8.51
N LEU A 90 9.93 11.63 -8.36
CA LEU A 90 10.86 10.87 -7.53
C LEU A 90 12.32 11.07 -7.95
N ARG A 91 12.58 11.14 -9.27
CA ARG A 91 13.91 11.44 -9.81
C ARG A 91 14.47 12.82 -9.43
N ARG A 92 13.67 13.72 -8.86
CA ARG A 92 14.11 15.03 -8.36
C ARG A 92 14.40 15.05 -6.86
N LEU A 93 14.14 13.94 -6.15
CA LEU A 93 14.37 13.83 -4.70
C LEU A 93 15.83 13.54 -4.32
N GLY A 94 16.69 13.23 -5.30
CA GLY A 94 18.11 12.95 -5.13
C GLY A 94 18.92 13.49 -6.28
#